data_AF-A0A6G3TDW2-F1
#
_entry.id   AF-A0A6G3TDW2-F1
#
_cell.length_a   1.000
_cell.length_b   1.000
_cell.length_c   1.000
_cell.angle_alpha   90.00
_cell.angle_beta   90.00
_cell.angle_gamma   90.00
#
_symmetry.space_group_name_H-M   'P 1'
#
loop_
_entity.id
_entity.type
_entity.pdbx_description
1 polymer ?
#
loop_
_entity_poly.entity_id
_entity_poly.type
_entity_poly.pdbx_seq_one_letter_code
_entity_poly.pdbx_strand_id
1 'polypeptide(L)'
;MNAMDTTTALQGATGAREVTGPDGATASALLEAGALLPPGSSGREDADTLTVRTYTHAALGERSVVRLVPGTLGEAEDLALDFLGLVRDAETPEVGQVRRETLGFPAWALVNDPANGHHALALVKDVERLARQAKSRPGTAKEGFEKLGDRLGRAVPHFLPTFFEQAARIFLQFDNTTYAAAFFGKAREAERVHALAVDEQRQRAVFLEFAFAGALTVKALKQHVKDLAARLDAAEAWAQFRQLAVERCAAGMPPYASLPQDARVLIKAAGLPRVEAECDLVADLVASPAAVRAPASFWTAYRATLAVLAERRPAVRERMLEIMPAGLDHGTKSDEFWLELLAECGADRLLTGEDGGTAAGSGSAAEAAGGVDAADWLSRWAAHRKRGATVCDSSPATLDL
;
A
#
# COMPACT_ATOMS: atom_id res chain seq x y z
N MET A 1 -72.81 12.88 40.74
CA MET A 1 -72.91 12.97 39.27
C MET A 1 -71.53 13.37 38.79
N ASN A 2 -70.64 12.38 38.56
CA ASN A 2 -70.27 11.80 37.25
C ASN A 2 -69.58 12.86 36.37
N ALA A 3 -68.34 12.74 35.88
CA ALA A 3 -67.47 11.58 35.66
C ALA A 3 -66.01 12.05 35.41
N MET A 4 -65.04 11.15 35.69
CA MET A 4 -63.88 10.73 34.85
C MET A 4 -62.97 11.83 34.23
N ASP A 5 -61.63 11.77 34.25
CA ASP A 5 -60.73 10.62 34.11
C ASP A 5 -59.38 10.83 34.83
N THR A 6 -58.86 9.75 35.41
CA THR A 6 -57.51 9.60 35.95
C THR A 6 -56.51 9.36 34.83
N THR A 7 -55.56 10.28 34.64
CA THR A 7 -54.38 10.09 33.78
C THR A 7 -53.34 9.24 34.50
N THR A 8 -53.21 7.97 34.10
CA THR A 8 -52.09 7.09 34.45
C THR A 8 -50.95 7.34 33.47
N ALA A 9 -49.80 7.80 33.98
CA ALA A 9 -48.55 7.89 33.23
C ALA A 9 -47.99 6.47 32.97
N LEU A 10 -47.90 6.07 31.70
CA LEU A 10 -47.08 4.93 31.29
C LEU A 10 -45.68 5.41 30.94
N GLN A 11 -44.70 5.02 31.76
CA GLN A 11 -43.30 5.01 31.42
C GLN A 11 -43.08 4.01 30.27
N GLY A 12 -42.88 4.53 29.06
CA GLY A 12 -42.32 3.78 27.93
C GLY A 12 -40.82 3.98 27.86
N ALA A 13 -40.07 3.07 28.47
CA ALA A 13 -38.62 2.98 28.32
C ALA A 13 -38.27 2.67 26.86
N THR A 14 -37.86 3.69 26.11
CA THR A 14 -37.19 3.47 24.81
C THR A 14 -35.71 3.35 25.10
N GLY A 15 -35.25 2.11 25.26
CA GLY A 15 -33.82 1.83 25.36
C GLY A 15 -33.14 2.27 24.07
N ALA A 16 -32.52 3.45 24.11
CA ALA A 16 -31.47 3.79 23.16
C ALA A 16 -30.35 2.78 23.39
N ARG A 17 -30.34 1.75 22.55
CA ARG A 17 -29.24 0.79 22.48
C ARG A 17 -28.05 1.59 21.99
N GLU A 18 -27.17 1.98 22.91
CA GLU A 18 -25.82 2.42 22.57
C GLU A 18 -25.21 1.28 21.73
N VAL A 19 -25.16 1.50 20.43
CA VAL A 19 -24.37 0.66 19.53
C VAL A 19 -22.94 1.04 19.85
N THR A 20 -22.31 0.31 20.75
CA THR A 20 -20.86 0.32 20.91
C THR A 20 -20.28 -0.03 19.54
N GLY A 21 -19.79 0.98 18.82
CA GLY A 21 -19.10 0.80 17.55
C GLY A 21 -17.91 -0.15 17.72
N PRO A 22 -17.51 -0.86 16.66
CA PRO A 22 -16.28 -1.65 16.71
C PRO A 22 -15.11 -0.75 17.12
N ASP A 23 -14.21 -1.25 17.97
CA ASP A 23 -12.94 -0.58 18.26
C ASP A 23 -12.23 -0.21 16.94
N GLY A 24 -11.47 0.90 16.90
CA GLY A 24 -10.92 1.48 15.68
C GLY A 24 -10.08 0.49 14.85
N ALA A 25 -9.38 -0.44 15.51
CA ALA A 25 -8.65 -1.52 14.84
C ALA A 25 -9.59 -2.54 14.16
N THR A 26 -10.71 -2.87 14.79
CA THR A 26 -11.74 -3.77 14.24
C THR A 26 -12.48 -3.10 13.09
N ALA A 27 -12.85 -1.83 13.24
CA ALA A 27 -13.45 -1.03 12.17
C ALA A 27 -12.55 -0.99 10.93
N SER A 28 -11.24 -0.81 11.12
CA SER A 28 -10.25 -0.81 10.03
C SER A 28 -10.20 -2.16 9.30
N ALA A 29 -10.10 -3.28 10.03
CA ALA A 29 -10.11 -4.61 9.43
C ALA A 29 -11.41 -4.88 8.66
N LEU A 30 -12.55 -4.40 9.17
CA LEU A 30 -13.84 -4.52 8.50
C LEU A 30 -13.94 -3.69 7.22
N LEU A 31 -13.45 -2.44 7.22
CA LEU A 31 -13.40 -1.59 6.03
C LEU A 31 -12.47 -2.18 4.96
N GLU A 32 -11.30 -2.69 5.36
CA GLU A 32 -10.39 -3.39 4.44
C GLU A 32 -11.03 -4.66 3.84
N ALA A 33 -11.89 -5.34 4.60
CA ALA A 33 -12.69 -6.47 4.12
C ALA A 33 -13.91 -6.06 3.28
N GLY A 34 -14.17 -4.76 3.07
CA GLY A 34 -15.28 -4.24 2.26
C GLY A 34 -16.61 -4.12 3.01
N ALA A 35 -16.61 -4.09 4.34
CA ALA A 35 -17.82 -3.92 5.13
C ALA A 35 -18.42 -2.50 5.01
N LEU A 36 -19.75 -2.41 5.09
CA LEU A 36 -20.47 -1.18 5.35
C LEU A 36 -20.59 -0.99 6.87
N LEU A 37 -20.05 0.10 7.39
CA LEU A 37 -20.14 0.44 8.81
C LEU A 37 -21.22 1.51 9.06
N PRO A 38 -21.77 1.61 10.28
CA PRO A 38 -22.60 2.75 10.66
C PRO A 38 -21.87 4.08 10.48
N PRO A 39 -22.59 5.20 10.22
CA PRO A 39 -21.97 6.53 10.17
C PRO A 39 -21.17 6.84 11.44
N GLY A 40 -19.99 7.44 11.29
CA GLY A 40 -19.12 7.83 12.41
C GLY A 40 -18.37 6.67 13.11
N SER A 41 -18.36 5.47 12.54
CA SER A 41 -17.58 4.31 13.04
C SER A 41 -16.06 4.48 12.96
N SER A 42 -15.55 5.33 12.06
CA SER A 42 -14.12 5.65 11.93
C SER A 42 -13.91 7.11 11.53
N GLY A 43 -12.96 7.79 12.17
CA GLY A 43 -12.52 9.15 11.81
C GLY A 43 -11.25 9.18 10.95
N ARG A 44 -10.81 8.03 10.42
CA ARG A 44 -9.57 7.91 9.64
C ARG A 44 -9.74 8.41 8.20
N GLU A 45 -8.63 8.80 7.58
CA GLU A 45 -8.57 9.28 6.19
C GLU A 45 -8.95 8.22 5.13
N ASP A 46 -8.88 6.93 5.48
CA ASP A 46 -9.20 5.78 4.61
C ASP A 46 -10.67 5.33 4.68
N ALA A 47 -11.50 6.01 5.47
CA ALA A 47 -12.95 5.86 5.47
C ALA A 47 -13.61 6.98 4.64
N ASP A 48 -14.68 6.65 3.92
CA ASP A 48 -15.54 7.60 3.22
C ASP A 48 -17.00 7.40 3.68
N THR A 49 -17.76 8.48 3.68
CA THR A 49 -19.18 8.44 4.00
C THR A 49 -19.95 7.82 2.84
N LEU A 50 -20.80 6.83 3.11
CA LEU A 50 -21.72 6.30 2.09
C LEU A 50 -22.97 7.16 2.03
N THR A 51 -23.24 7.69 0.84
CA THR A 51 -24.39 8.56 0.57
C THR A 51 -25.45 7.88 -0.26
N VAL A 52 -26.72 8.20 -0.02
CA VAL A 52 -27.84 7.85 -0.90
C VAL A 52 -28.03 8.98 -1.90
N ARG A 53 -28.04 8.64 -3.19
CA ARG A 53 -28.30 9.57 -4.29
C ARG A 53 -29.49 9.10 -5.08
N THR A 54 -30.50 9.94 -5.17
CA THR A 54 -31.78 9.64 -5.83
C THR A 54 -31.89 10.44 -7.11
N TYR A 55 -32.34 9.79 -8.18
CA TYR A 55 -32.44 10.38 -9.50
C TYR A 55 -33.80 10.06 -10.14
N THR A 56 -34.31 11.01 -10.92
CA THR A 56 -35.56 10.88 -11.67
C THR A 56 -35.30 11.06 -13.17
N HIS A 57 -36.16 10.50 -14.01
CA HIS A 57 -36.06 10.66 -15.46
C HIS A 57 -37.45 10.56 -16.07
N ALA A 58 -37.75 11.39 -17.08
CA ALA A 58 -39.08 11.42 -17.70
C ALA A 58 -39.55 10.04 -18.22
N ALA A 59 -38.63 9.26 -18.80
CA ALA A 59 -38.92 7.89 -19.26
C ALA A 59 -39.22 6.87 -18.14
N LEU A 60 -38.92 7.19 -16.87
CA LEU A 60 -39.18 6.31 -15.74
C LEU A 60 -40.54 6.58 -15.06
N GLY A 61 -41.20 7.70 -15.39
CA GLY A 61 -42.44 8.13 -14.73
C GLY A 61 -42.18 8.51 -13.27
N GLU A 62 -43.02 8.02 -12.36
CA GLU A 62 -42.89 8.27 -10.90
C GLU A 62 -41.79 7.45 -10.22
N ARG A 63 -41.09 6.57 -10.96
CA ARG A 63 -40.03 5.73 -10.40
C ARG A 63 -38.73 6.50 -10.33
N SER A 64 -38.04 6.37 -9.19
CA SER A 64 -36.70 6.88 -8.99
C SER A 64 -35.63 5.79 -9.08
N VAL A 65 -34.41 6.19 -9.45
CA VAL A 65 -33.21 5.38 -9.36
C VAL A 65 -32.47 5.82 -8.10
N VAL A 66 -32.19 4.88 -7.20
CA VAL A 66 -31.45 5.13 -5.97
C VAL A 66 -30.10 4.44 -6.05
N ARG A 67 -29.02 5.16 -5.78
CA ARG A 67 -27.65 4.64 -5.76
C ARG A 67 -26.97 4.94 -4.44
N LEU A 68 -26.20 3.96 -3.97
CA LEU A 68 -25.30 4.12 -2.85
C LEU A 68 -23.92 4.48 -3.39
N VAL A 69 -23.41 5.64 -3.02
CA VAL A 69 -22.18 6.20 -3.60
C VAL A 69 -21.30 6.75 -2.48
N PRO A 70 -20.01 6.39 -2.42
CA PRO A 70 -19.06 7.05 -1.53
C PRO A 70 -19.10 8.57 -1.75
N GLY A 71 -19.07 9.35 -0.67
CA GLY A 71 -19.24 10.79 -0.69
C GLY A 71 -18.24 11.47 -1.62
N THR A 72 -16.99 11.00 -1.62
CA THR A 72 -15.93 11.51 -2.50
C THR A 72 -16.14 11.20 -3.99
N LEU A 73 -16.87 10.13 -4.34
CA LEU A 73 -17.22 9.77 -5.72
C LEU A 73 -18.54 10.39 -6.18
N GLY A 74 -19.27 10.98 -5.25
CA GLY A 74 -20.65 11.35 -5.46
C GLY A 74 -20.86 12.38 -6.56
N GLU A 75 -20.12 13.49 -6.55
CA GLU A 75 -20.22 14.52 -7.60
C GLU A 75 -19.98 13.95 -9.00
N ALA A 76 -19.04 13.01 -9.12
CA ALA A 76 -18.77 12.33 -10.38
C ALA A 76 -19.97 11.50 -10.86
N GLU A 77 -20.65 10.82 -9.94
CA GLU A 77 -21.86 10.06 -10.24
C GLU A 77 -23.00 10.98 -10.68
N ASP A 78 -23.19 12.11 -10.00
CA ASP A 78 -24.21 13.11 -10.39
C ASP A 78 -23.99 13.58 -11.83
N LEU A 79 -22.75 13.98 -12.16
CA LEU A 79 -22.38 14.43 -13.50
C LEU A 79 -22.57 13.34 -14.55
N ALA A 80 -22.28 12.08 -14.21
CA ALA A 80 -22.47 10.95 -15.11
C ALA A 80 -23.96 10.69 -15.40
N LEU A 81 -24.82 10.76 -14.39
CA LEU A 81 -26.24 10.51 -14.52
C LEU A 81 -27.00 11.69 -15.13
N ASP A 82 -26.58 12.93 -14.85
CA ASP A 82 -27.08 14.14 -15.53
C ASP A 82 -26.82 14.07 -17.04
N PHE A 83 -25.63 13.61 -17.46
CA PHE A 83 -25.34 13.39 -18.88
C PHE A 83 -26.27 12.36 -19.54
N LEU A 84 -26.77 11.38 -18.78
CA LEU A 84 -27.77 10.41 -19.25
C LEU A 84 -29.20 10.95 -19.17
N GLY A 85 -29.38 12.21 -18.78
CA GLY A 85 -30.66 12.92 -18.66
C GLY A 85 -31.38 12.72 -17.34
N LEU A 86 -30.73 12.08 -16.35
CA LEU A 86 -31.33 11.89 -15.03
C LEU A 86 -31.16 13.14 -14.17
N VAL A 87 -32.25 13.57 -13.53
CA VAL A 87 -32.26 14.73 -12.64
C VAL A 87 -32.10 14.26 -11.20
N ARG A 88 -31.05 14.75 -10.53
CA ARG A 88 -30.72 14.43 -9.14
C ARG A 88 -31.67 15.14 -8.17
N ASP A 89 -32.12 14.40 -7.16
CA ASP A 89 -32.76 14.96 -5.96
C ASP A 89 -31.71 15.67 -5.08
N ALA A 90 -32.10 16.78 -4.45
CA ALA A 90 -31.21 17.57 -3.61
C ALA A 90 -30.83 16.84 -2.31
N GLU A 91 -31.71 15.97 -1.80
CA GLU A 91 -31.44 15.21 -0.59
C GLU A 91 -30.31 14.20 -0.80
N THR A 92 -29.37 14.13 0.14
CA THR A 92 -28.25 13.18 0.10
C THR A 92 -28.00 12.61 1.49
N PRO A 93 -28.90 11.75 1.99
CA PRO A 93 -28.75 11.12 3.29
C PRO A 93 -27.45 10.33 3.38
N GLU A 94 -26.78 10.44 4.53
CA GLU A 94 -25.65 9.61 4.89
C GLU A 94 -26.16 8.33 5.57
N VAL A 95 -25.78 7.17 5.02
CA VAL A 95 -26.32 5.86 5.47
C VAL A 95 -25.26 4.92 6.01
N GLY A 96 -24.00 5.28 5.93
CA GLY A 96 -22.92 4.50 6.50
C GLY A 96 -21.54 5.07 6.22
N GLN A 97 -20.53 4.26 6.49
CA GLN A 97 -19.15 4.47 6.12
C GLN A 97 -18.62 3.25 5.37
N VAL A 98 -17.88 3.52 4.31
CA VAL A 98 -17.21 2.52 3.46
C VAL A 98 -15.74 2.87 3.37
N ARG A 99 -14.95 1.96 2.80
CA ARG A 99 -13.56 2.27 2.48
C ARG A 99 -13.52 3.38 1.42
N ARG A 100 -12.63 4.34 1.60
CA ARG A 100 -12.38 5.37 0.60
C ARG A 100 -11.77 4.77 -0.65
N GLU A 101 -12.41 5.02 -1.79
CA GLU A 101 -11.92 4.62 -3.10
C GLU A 101 -11.27 5.81 -3.82
N THR A 102 -10.20 5.55 -4.56
CA THR A 102 -9.60 6.58 -5.42
C THR A 102 -10.45 6.75 -6.66
N LEU A 103 -10.77 8.00 -7.04
CA LEU A 103 -11.43 8.34 -8.29
C LEU A 103 -10.72 7.69 -9.49
N GLY A 104 -11.37 6.68 -10.08
CA GLY A 104 -10.96 6.03 -11.32
C GLY A 104 -11.56 6.70 -12.55
N PHE A 105 -11.23 6.21 -13.74
CA PHE A 105 -11.89 6.63 -14.98
C PHE A 105 -13.27 5.97 -15.10
N PRO A 106 -14.36 6.69 -15.48
CA PRO A 106 -14.41 8.08 -15.94
C PRO A 106 -14.63 9.11 -14.82
N ALA A 107 -14.92 8.70 -13.59
CA ALA A 107 -15.30 9.57 -12.49
C ALA A 107 -14.30 10.71 -12.24
N TRP A 108 -13.00 10.41 -12.31
CA TRP A 108 -11.93 11.42 -12.21
C TRP A 108 -12.06 12.52 -13.26
N ALA A 109 -12.37 12.17 -14.52
CA ALA A 109 -12.50 13.12 -15.61
C ALA A 109 -13.69 14.07 -15.41
N LEU A 110 -14.79 13.54 -14.89
CA LEU A 110 -15.99 14.34 -14.62
C LEU A 110 -15.75 15.38 -13.52
N VAL A 111 -15.02 15.03 -12.47
CA VAL A 111 -14.71 15.94 -11.35
C VAL A 111 -13.62 16.94 -11.72
N ASN A 112 -12.55 16.49 -12.38
CA ASN A 112 -11.36 17.33 -12.59
C ASN A 112 -11.41 18.13 -13.89
N ASP A 113 -12.22 17.72 -14.87
CA ASP A 113 -12.44 18.46 -16.11
C ASP A 113 -13.85 18.22 -16.69
N PRO A 114 -14.90 18.76 -16.02
CA PRO A 114 -16.29 18.57 -16.46
C PRO A 114 -16.53 19.02 -17.90
N ALA A 115 -15.84 20.08 -18.36
CA ALA A 115 -15.99 20.62 -19.72
C ALA A 115 -15.65 19.57 -20.80
N ASN A 116 -14.66 18.72 -20.53
CA ASN A 116 -14.26 17.64 -21.44
C ASN A 116 -14.81 16.27 -21.01
N GLY A 117 -15.61 16.18 -19.95
CA GLY A 117 -16.16 14.94 -19.40
C GLY A 117 -16.93 14.06 -20.39
N HIS A 118 -17.55 14.68 -21.40
CA HIS A 118 -18.24 13.99 -22.49
C HIS A 118 -17.31 13.04 -23.27
N HIS A 119 -16.01 13.36 -23.40
CA HIS A 119 -15.02 12.46 -24.00
C HIS A 119 -14.83 11.18 -23.17
N ALA A 120 -14.88 11.28 -21.84
CA ALA A 120 -14.75 10.13 -20.96
C ALA A 120 -16.02 9.26 -21.00
N LEU A 121 -17.20 9.89 -20.94
CA LEU A 121 -18.49 9.21 -20.99
C LEU A 121 -18.71 8.46 -22.32
N ALA A 122 -18.24 9.03 -23.43
CA ALA A 122 -18.30 8.36 -24.74
C ALA A 122 -17.55 7.01 -24.79
N LEU A 123 -16.60 6.77 -23.87
CA LEU A 123 -15.83 5.53 -23.83
C LEU A 123 -16.42 4.44 -22.92
N VAL A 124 -17.38 4.76 -22.04
CA VAL A 124 -17.89 3.84 -21.01
C VAL A 124 -18.36 2.51 -21.60
N LYS A 125 -19.19 2.57 -22.65
CA LYS A 125 -19.71 1.36 -23.32
C LYS A 125 -18.61 0.49 -23.94
N ASP A 126 -17.60 1.12 -24.54
CA ASP A 126 -16.47 0.40 -25.12
C ASP A 126 -15.59 -0.22 -24.02
N VAL A 127 -15.35 0.49 -22.91
CA VAL A 127 -14.63 -0.01 -21.73
C VAL A 127 -15.34 -1.21 -21.12
N GLU A 128 -16.65 -1.14 -20.89
CA GLU A 128 -17.44 -2.27 -20.35
C GLU A 128 -17.37 -3.49 -21.26
N ARG A 129 -17.46 -3.29 -22.58
CA ARG A 129 -17.34 -4.38 -23.55
C ARG A 129 -15.98 -5.06 -23.44
N LEU A 130 -14.89 -4.28 -23.36
CA LEU A 130 -13.53 -4.81 -23.24
C LEU A 130 -13.30 -5.49 -21.88
N ALA A 131 -13.89 -4.94 -20.80
CA ALA A 131 -13.83 -5.54 -19.47
C ALA A 131 -14.43 -6.95 -19.45
N ARG A 132 -15.59 -7.16 -20.10
CA ARG A 132 -16.20 -8.49 -20.26
C ARG A 132 -15.32 -9.46 -21.06
N GLN A 133 -14.48 -8.94 -21.96
CA GLN A 133 -13.55 -9.73 -22.76
C GLN A 133 -12.22 -10.01 -22.04
N ALA A 134 -11.85 -9.23 -21.02
CA ALA A 134 -10.54 -9.32 -20.38
C ALA A 134 -10.23 -10.71 -19.81
N LYS A 135 -11.24 -11.45 -19.31
CA LYS A 135 -11.08 -12.84 -18.84
C LYS A 135 -10.89 -13.85 -19.98
N SER A 136 -11.75 -13.81 -21.00
CA SER A 136 -11.83 -14.87 -22.02
C SER A 136 -10.95 -14.62 -23.24
N ARG A 137 -10.67 -13.35 -23.55
CA ARG A 137 -9.89 -12.88 -24.70
C ARG A 137 -8.99 -11.72 -24.27
N PRO A 138 -8.05 -11.95 -23.33
CA PRO A 138 -7.22 -10.89 -22.76
C PRO A 138 -6.41 -10.12 -23.81
N GLY A 139 -5.89 -10.81 -24.84
CA GLY A 139 -5.15 -10.15 -25.94
C GLY A 139 -6.02 -9.19 -26.75
N THR A 140 -7.24 -9.60 -27.11
CA THR A 140 -8.20 -8.72 -27.80
C THR A 140 -8.60 -7.53 -26.93
N ALA A 141 -8.83 -7.77 -25.63
CA ALA A 141 -9.14 -6.69 -24.69
C ALA A 141 -7.99 -5.69 -24.59
N LYS A 142 -6.74 -6.18 -24.49
CA LYS A 142 -5.52 -5.35 -24.46
C LYS A 142 -5.44 -4.45 -25.70
N GLU A 143 -5.52 -5.03 -26.89
CA GLU A 143 -5.48 -4.25 -28.14
C GLU A 143 -6.62 -3.23 -28.23
N GLY A 144 -7.80 -3.60 -27.74
CA GLY A 144 -8.94 -2.70 -27.64
C GLY A 144 -8.65 -1.50 -26.74
N PHE A 145 -8.15 -1.73 -25.53
CA PHE A 145 -7.78 -0.65 -24.60
C PHE A 145 -6.66 0.23 -25.16
N GLU A 146 -5.68 -0.33 -25.87
CA GLU A 146 -4.65 0.45 -26.56
C GLU A 146 -5.26 1.37 -27.63
N LYS A 147 -6.15 0.85 -28.48
CA LYS A 147 -6.85 1.66 -29.49
C LYS A 147 -7.73 2.74 -28.86
N LEU A 148 -8.41 2.44 -27.74
CA LEU A 148 -9.17 3.44 -26.99
C LEU A 148 -8.26 4.55 -26.47
N GLY A 149 -7.12 4.19 -25.87
CA GLY A 149 -6.10 5.13 -25.43
C GLY A 149 -5.59 6.01 -26.56
N ASP A 150 -5.26 5.44 -27.72
CA ASP A 150 -4.79 6.22 -28.88
C ASP A 150 -5.83 7.25 -29.36
N ARG A 151 -7.13 6.90 -29.32
CA ARG A 151 -8.20 7.85 -29.64
C ARG A 151 -8.32 8.95 -28.59
N LEU A 152 -8.29 8.57 -27.31
CA LEU A 152 -8.40 9.50 -26.18
C LEU A 152 -7.23 10.48 -26.16
N GLY A 153 -6.01 10.01 -26.42
CA GLY A 153 -4.79 10.80 -26.42
C GLY A 153 -4.72 11.90 -27.48
N ARG A 154 -5.47 11.76 -28.58
CA ARG A 154 -5.58 12.79 -29.62
C ARG A 154 -6.52 13.92 -29.23
N ALA A 155 -7.46 13.69 -28.32
CA ALA A 155 -8.46 14.65 -27.91
C ALA A 155 -8.12 15.27 -26.55
N VAL A 156 -7.95 14.42 -25.53
CA VAL A 156 -7.82 14.80 -24.12
C VAL A 156 -6.72 13.97 -23.45
N PRO A 157 -5.44 14.25 -23.76
CA PRO A 157 -4.32 13.42 -23.30
C PRO A 157 -4.18 13.35 -21.77
N HIS A 158 -4.66 14.36 -21.03
CA HIS A 158 -4.67 14.37 -19.56
C HIS A 158 -5.61 13.31 -18.94
N PHE A 159 -6.50 12.69 -19.71
CA PHE A 159 -7.31 11.55 -19.24
C PHE A 159 -6.60 10.20 -19.37
N LEU A 160 -5.51 10.13 -20.15
CA LEU A 160 -4.80 8.87 -20.40
C LEU A 160 -4.28 8.18 -19.14
N PRO A 161 -3.69 8.88 -18.14
CA PRO A 161 -3.16 8.20 -16.96
C PRO A 161 -4.26 7.45 -16.21
N THR A 162 -5.38 8.12 -15.93
CA THR A 162 -6.49 7.50 -15.19
C THR A 162 -7.23 6.45 -16.01
N PHE A 163 -7.33 6.63 -17.32
CA PHE A 163 -7.86 5.62 -18.24
C PHE A 163 -7.02 4.33 -18.25
N PHE A 164 -5.70 4.45 -18.40
CA PHE A 164 -4.82 3.28 -18.44
C PHE A 164 -4.69 2.61 -17.07
N GLU A 165 -4.72 3.35 -15.96
CA GLU A 165 -4.86 2.78 -14.62
C GLU A 165 -6.14 1.96 -14.49
N GLN A 166 -7.28 2.46 -15.00
CA GLN A 166 -8.53 1.72 -14.98
C GLN A 166 -8.47 0.45 -15.84
N ALA A 167 -7.87 0.52 -17.03
CA ALA A 167 -7.61 -0.67 -17.85
C ALA A 167 -6.75 -1.69 -17.10
N ALA A 168 -5.74 -1.23 -16.36
CA ALA A 168 -4.88 -2.09 -15.56
C ALA A 168 -5.65 -2.76 -14.40
N ARG A 169 -6.52 -2.04 -13.69
CA ARG A 169 -7.41 -2.59 -12.65
C ARG A 169 -8.35 -3.67 -13.20
N ILE A 170 -8.88 -3.49 -14.40
CA ILE A 170 -9.71 -4.49 -15.07
C ILE A 170 -8.94 -5.79 -15.31
N PHE A 171 -7.66 -5.73 -15.68
CA PHE A 171 -6.84 -6.95 -15.81
C PHE A 171 -6.50 -7.59 -14.46
N LEU A 172 -6.32 -6.78 -13.41
CA LEU A 172 -6.10 -7.29 -12.04
C LEU A 172 -7.31 -8.08 -11.51
N GLN A 173 -8.54 -7.70 -11.86
CA GLN A 173 -9.74 -8.47 -11.49
C GLN A 173 -9.73 -9.92 -12.00
N PHE A 174 -8.88 -10.23 -12.98
CA PHE A 174 -8.72 -11.56 -13.55
C PHE A 174 -7.28 -12.09 -13.36
N ASP A 175 -6.56 -11.59 -12.35
CA ASP A 175 -5.20 -11.98 -11.96
C ASP A 175 -4.16 -11.85 -13.09
N ASN A 176 -4.45 -11.04 -14.12
CA ASN A 176 -3.52 -10.82 -15.23
C ASN A 176 -2.55 -9.68 -14.90
N THR A 177 -1.61 -9.97 -14.00
CA THR A 177 -0.59 -9.03 -13.52
C THR A 177 0.33 -8.54 -14.65
N THR A 178 0.53 -9.34 -15.70
CA THR A 178 1.36 -8.97 -16.85
C THR A 178 0.75 -7.81 -17.63
N TYR A 179 -0.54 -7.89 -17.97
CA TYR A 179 -1.21 -6.79 -18.69
C TYR A 179 -1.52 -5.61 -17.78
N ALA A 180 -1.84 -5.86 -16.51
CA ALA A 180 -1.95 -4.79 -15.52
C ALA A 180 -0.65 -3.96 -15.44
N ALA A 181 0.50 -4.61 -15.32
CA ALA A 181 1.79 -3.93 -15.29
C ALA A 181 2.09 -3.16 -16.59
N ALA A 182 1.70 -3.71 -17.74
CA ALA A 182 1.86 -3.03 -19.03
C ALA A 182 1.03 -1.74 -19.11
N PHE A 183 -0.23 -1.78 -18.67
CA PHE A 183 -1.12 -0.62 -18.67
C PHE A 183 -0.75 0.41 -17.60
N PHE A 184 -0.32 -0.02 -16.41
CA PHE A 184 0.29 0.89 -15.43
C PHE A 184 1.50 1.62 -16.03
N GLY A 185 2.37 0.90 -16.75
CA GLY A 185 3.49 1.50 -17.47
C GLY A 185 3.05 2.53 -18.51
N LYS A 186 1.97 2.26 -19.27
CA LYS A 186 1.39 3.21 -20.24
C LYS A 186 0.80 4.45 -19.58
N ALA A 187 0.19 4.33 -18.40
CA ALA A 187 -0.30 5.49 -17.64
C ALA A 187 0.85 6.46 -17.33
N ARG A 188 1.96 5.93 -16.78
CA ARG A 188 3.16 6.72 -16.49
C ARG A 188 3.84 7.25 -17.76
N GLU A 189 3.80 6.49 -18.85
CA GLU A 189 4.32 6.95 -20.15
C GLU A 189 3.51 8.11 -20.70
N ALA A 190 2.19 8.09 -20.59
CA ALA A 190 1.34 9.17 -21.03
C ALA A 190 1.64 10.48 -20.28
N GLU A 191 1.87 10.41 -18.96
CA GLU A 191 2.32 11.56 -18.16
C GLU A 191 3.59 12.19 -18.73
N ARG A 192 4.59 11.36 -19.07
CA ARG A 192 5.86 11.84 -19.64
C ARG A 192 5.71 12.39 -21.05
N VAL A 193 5.09 11.62 -21.94
CA VAL A 193 4.97 11.97 -23.37
C VAL A 193 4.17 13.26 -23.56
N HIS A 194 3.18 13.50 -22.71
CA HIS A 194 2.33 14.69 -22.79
C HIS A 194 2.71 15.77 -21.77
N ALA A 195 3.81 15.61 -21.03
CA ALA A 195 4.27 16.53 -19.98
C ALA A 195 3.14 16.95 -19.02
N LEU A 196 2.35 15.98 -18.58
CA LEU A 196 1.19 16.22 -17.73
C LEU A 196 1.63 16.61 -16.31
N ALA A 197 0.85 17.49 -15.68
CA ALA A 197 0.97 17.70 -14.24
C ALA A 197 0.61 16.41 -13.50
N VAL A 198 1.43 16.07 -12.50
CA VAL A 198 1.28 14.84 -11.72
C VAL A 198 1.09 15.22 -10.26
N ASP A 199 0.02 14.72 -9.67
CA ASP A 199 -0.20 14.72 -8.23
C ASP A 199 0.61 13.57 -7.60
N GLU A 200 1.65 13.89 -6.84
CA GLU A 200 2.55 12.91 -6.22
C GLU A 200 1.86 12.03 -5.19
N GLN A 201 0.90 12.60 -4.44
CA GLN A 201 0.18 11.87 -3.42
C GLN A 201 -0.70 10.79 -4.07
N ARG A 202 -1.46 11.19 -5.10
CA ARG A 202 -2.26 10.25 -5.90
C ARG A 202 -1.36 9.23 -6.59
N GLN A 203 -0.26 9.69 -7.20
CA GLN A 203 0.66 8.80 -7.89
C GLN A 203 1.23 7.75 -6.93
N ARG A 204 1.69 8.14 -5.74
CA ARG A 204 2.19 7.21 -4.71
C ARG A 204 1.14 6.18 -4.30
N ALA A 205 -0.09 6.61 -4.06
CA ALA A 205 -1.21 5.71 -3.72
C ALA A 205 -1.44 4.66 -4.82
N VAL A 206 -1.44 5.07 -6.09
CA VAL A 206 -1.57 4.15 -7.22
C VAL A 206 -0.32 3.26 -7.35
N PHE A 207 0.89 3.77 -7.12
CA PHE A 207 2.10 2.93 -7.10
C PHE A 207 2.00 1.81 -6.06
N LEU A 208 1.49 2.11 -4.86
CA LEU A 208 1.28 1.12 -3.81
C LEU A 208 0.19 0.12 -4.18
N GLU A 209 -0.94 0.57 -4.72
CA GLU A 209 -2.02 -0.29 -5.23
C GLU A 209 -1.47 -1.37 -6.18
N PHE A 210 -0.72 -0.95 -7.21
CA PHE A 210 -0.14 -1.86 -8.18
C PHE A 210 1.06 -2.66 -7.62
N ALA A 211 1.76 -2.15 -6.60
CA ALA A 211 2.77 -2.91 -5.88
C ALA A 211 2.15 -4.12 -5.18
N PHE A 212 1.06 -3.91 -4.46
CA PHE A 212 0.40 -4.93 -3.65
C PHE A 212 -0.29 -5.98 -4.53
N ALA A 213 -0.79 -5.56 -5.68
CA ALA A 213 -1.33 -6.46 -6.69
C ALA A 213 -0.25 -7.24 -7.49
N GLY A 214 1.04 -7.07 -7.18
CA GLY A 214 2.14 -7.73 -7.90
C GLY A 214 2.31 -7.26 -9.35
N ALA A 215 1.70 -6.14 -9.73
CA ALA A 215 1.69 -5.59 -11.09
C ALA A 215 2.61 -4.36 -11.25
N LEU A 216 3.61 -4.23 -10.37
CA LEU A 216 4.59 -3.16 -10.45
C LEU A 216 6.00 -3.70 -10.75
N THR A 217 6.51 -3.35 -11.93
CA THR A 217 7.82 -3.83 -12.39
C THR A 217 8.98 -3.03 -11.78
N VAL A 218 10.16 -3.67 -11.67
CA VAL A 218 11.40 -2.97 -11.29
C VAL A 218 11.73 -1.84 -12.27
N LYS A 219 11.41 -2.00 -13.56
CA LYS A 219 11.59 -0.95 -14.57
C LYS A 219 10.74 0.28 -14.24
N ALA A 220 9.49 0.09 -13.85
CA ALA A 220 8.60 1.18 -13.47
C ALA A 220 9.07 1.89 -12.19
N LEU A 221 9.60 1.15 -11.20
CA LEU A 221 10.21 1.74 -10.00
C LEU A 221 11.43 2.61 -10.35
N LYS A 222 12.36 2.09 -11.14
CA LYS A 222 13.53 2.88 -11.59
C LYS A 222 13.14 4.11 -12.39
N GLN A 223 12.10 4.00 -13.22
CA GLN A 223 11.61 5.14 -13.96
C GLN A 223 10.95 6.17 -13.03
N HIS A 224 10.19 5.74 -12.03
CA HIS A 224 9.60 6.63 -11.04
C HIS A 224 10.67 7.44 -10.29
N VAL A 225 11.78 6.82 -9.88
CA VAL A 225 12.92 7.52 -9.26
C VAL A 225 13.45 8.65 -10.17
N LYS A 226 13.60 8.37 -11.47
CA LYS A 226 14.02 9.39 -12.44
C LYS A 226 12.98 10.49 -12.60
N ASP A 227 11.70 10.12 -12.64
CA ASP A 227 10.59 11.06 -12.82
C ASP A 227 10.45 11.98 -11.60
N LEU A 228 10.65 11.47 -10.37
CA LEU A 228 10.72 12.29 -9.15
C LEU A 228 11.88 13.29 -9.23
N ALA A 229 13.09 12.81 -9.54
CA ALA A 229 14.28 13.66 -9.63
C ALA A 229 14.19 14.73 -10.73
N ALA A 230 13.37 14.49 -11.77
CA ALA A 230 13.17 15.43 -12.87
C ALA A 230 12.10 16.49 -12.56
N ARG A 231 11.14 16.19 -11.67
CA ARG A 231 9.96 17.04 -11.43
C ARG A 231 9.99 17.79 -10.10
N LEU A 232 10.61 17.21 -9.08
CA LEU A 232 10.64 17.74 -7.72
C LEU A 232 12.00 18.32 -7.37
N ASP A 233 12.04 19.13 -6.31
CA ASP A 233 13.32 19.45 -5.69
C ASP A 233 13.96 18.19 -5.09
N ALA A 234 15.28 18.22 -4.90
CA ALA A 234 16.01 17.02 -4.54
C ALA A 234 15.66 16.48 -3.14
N ALA A 235 15.30 17.35 -2.19
CA ALA A 235 14.93 16.94 -0.85
C ALA A 235 13.53 16.30 -0.84
N GLU A 236 12.59 16.88 -1.59
CA GLU A 236 11.24 16.33 -1.76
C GLU A 236 11.27 15.00 -2.54
N ALA A 237 12.07 14.90 -3.60
CA ALA A 237 12.26 13.65 -4.35
C ALA A 237 12.78 12.52 -3.45
N TRP A 238 13.76 12.82 -2.57
CA TRP A 238 14.24 11.87 -1.57
C TRP A 238 13.15 11.48 -0.57
N ALA A 239 12.39 12.46 -0.05
CA ALA A 239 11.32 12.19 0.90
C ALA A 239 10.23 11.28 0.31
N GLN A 240 9.75 11.59 -0.90
CA GLN A 240 8.75 10.77 -1.61
C GLN A 240 9.26 9.34 -1.88
N PHE A 241 10.52 9.21 -2.30
CA PHE A 241 11.13 7.91 -2.53
C PHE A 241 11.26 7.08 -1.24
N ARG A 242 11.78 7.68 -0.16
CA ARG A 242 11.94 7.02 1.14
C ARG A 242 10.58 6.55 1.65
N GLN A 243 9.57 7.41 1.59
CA GLN A 243 8.21 7.08 2.00
C GLN A 243 7.66 5.89 1.21
N LEU A 244 7.72 5.93 -0.13
CA LEU A 244 7.28 4.81 -0.96
C LEU A 244 8.03 3.51 -0.64
N ALA A 245 9.36 3.57 -0.44
CA ALA A 245 10.17 2.39 -0.12
C ALA A 245 9.76 1.75 1.21
N VAL A 246 9.51 2.58 2.23
CA VAL A 246 9.07 2.13 3.56
C VAL A 246 7.65 1.59 3.51
N GLU A 247 6.70 2.30 2.91
CA GLU A 247 5.29 1.87 2.79
C GLU A 247 5.17 0.53 2.05
N ARG A 248 5.94 0.34 0.97
CA ARG A 248 6.01 -0.94 0.27
C ARG A 248 6.50 -2.08 1.16
N CYS A 249 7.54 -1.82 1.95
CA CYS A 249 8.10 -2.84 2.84
C CYS A 249 7.18 -3.12 4.03
N ALA A 250 6.56 -2.10 4.61
CA ALA A 250 5.56 -2.26 5.68
C ALA A 250 4.38 -3.13 5.22
N ALA A 251 3.98 -3.02 3.96
CA ALA A 251 2.95 -3.85 3.35
C ALA A 251 3.42 -5.25 2.89
N GLY A 252 4.63 -5.67 3.27
CA GLY A 252 5.11 -7.04 3.04
C GLY A 252 5.94 -7.23 1.76
N MET A 253 6.21 -6.20 0.96
CA MET A 253 7.08 -6.34 -0.22
C MET A 253 8.55 -6.23 0.17
N PRO A 254 9.44 -7.13 -0.26
CA PRO A 254 10.86 -7.00 0.10
C PRO A 254 11.50 -5.77 -0.57
N PRO A 255 12.60 -5.25 0.01
CA PRO A 255 13.48 -4.30 -0.68
C PRO A 255 13.89 -4.86 -2.05
N TYR A 256 13.77 -4.05 -3.11
CA TYR A 256 14.16 -4.47 -4.45
C TYR A 256 15.67 -4.27 -4.67
N ALA A 257 16.25 -5.05 -5.57
CA ALA A 257 17.70 -5.19 -5.69
C ALA A 257 18.49 -3.89 -5.95
N SER A 258 17.90 -2.92 -6.66
CA SER A 258 18.53 -1.63 -6.98
C SER A 258 18.20 -0.50 -6.01
N LEU A 259 17.41 -0.77 -4.97
CA LEU A 259 17.01 0.23 -3.98
C LEU A 259 18.21 1.02 -3.41
N PRO A 260 19.35 0.39 -3.04
CA PRO A 260 20.50 1.13 -2.52
C PRO A 260 21.09 2.13 -3.52
N GLN A 261 21.16 1.76 -4.81
CA GLN A 261 21.68 2.64 -5.86
C GLN A 261 20.73 3.80 -6.10
N ASP A 262 19.43 3.52 -6.19
CA ASP A 262 18.39 4.53 -6.40
C ASP A 262 18.33 5.52 -5.21
N ALA A 263 18.42 5.01 -3.98
CA ALA A 263 18.51 5.83 -2.77
C ALA A 263 19.73 6.76 -2.77
N ARG A 264 20.93 6.24 -3.07
CA ARG A 264 22.18 7.01 -3.07
C ARG A 264 22.18 8.14 -4.08
N VAL A 265 21.54 7.95 -5.24
CA VAL A 265 21.41 9.01 -6.25
C VAL A 265 20.60 10.18 -5.67
N LEU A 266 19.47 9.90 -5.03
CA LEU A 266 18.60 10.92 -4.44
C LEU A 266 19.22 11.59 -3.20
N ILE A 267 19.80 10.81 -2.29
CA ILE A 267 20.53 11.33 -1.11
C ILE A 267 21.62 12.31 -1.55
N LYS A 268 22.41 11.94 -2.56
CA LYS A 268 23.48 12.80 -3.09
C LYS A 268 22.91 14.07 -3.72
N ALA A 269 21.84 13.96 -4.50
CA ALA A 269 21.20 15.12 -5.12
C ALA A 269 20.64 16.10 -4.06
N ALA A 270 20.09 15.56 -2.96
CA ALA A 270 19.57 16.34 -1.84
C ALA A 270 20.67 16.97 -0.95
N GLY A 271 21.94 16.65 -1.17
CA GLY A 271 23.05 17.14 -0.34
C GLY A 271 23.05 16.58 1.08
N LEU A 272 22.38 15.46 1.33
CA LEU A 272 22.24 14.87 2.66
C LEU A 272 23.49 14.07 3.07
N PRO A 273 23.87 14.04 4.36
CA PRO A 273 24.92 13.16 4.86
C PRO A 273 24.55 11.70 4.61
N ARG A 274 25.31 11.03 3.73
CA ARG A 274 24.93 9.71 3.22
C ARG A 274 24.68 8.69 4.32
N VAL A 275 25.60 8.56 5.27
CA VAL A 275 25.51 7.53 6.32
C VAL A 275 24.27 7.75 7.19
N GLU A 276 23.95 9.00 7.53
CA GLU A 276 22.78 9.32 8.35
C GLU A 276 21.48 9.00 7.62
N ALA A 277 21.35 9.47 6.37
CA ALA A 277 20.17 9.20 5.54
C ALA A 277 19.98 7.70 5.24
N GLU A 278 21.08 6.97 4.99
CA GLU A 278 21.03 5.52 4.82
C GLU A 278 20.66 4.81 6.14
N CYS A 279 21.19 5.23 7.30
CA CYS A 279 20.80 4.67 8.60
C CYS A 279 19.29 4.83 8.86
N ASP A 280 18.72 6.01 8.59
CA ASP A 280 17.30 6.26 8.80
C ASP A 280 16.42 5.47 7.82
N LEU A 281 16.83 5.29 6.56
CA LEU A 281 16.12 4.42 5.63
C LEU A 281 16.22 2.96 6.05
N VAL A 282 17.43 2.47 6.34
CA VAL A 282 17.68 1.06 6.65
C VAL A 282 17.01 0.64 7.96
N ALA A 283 16.95 1.52 8.96
CA ALA A 283 16.22 1.27 10.19
C ALA A 283 14.75 0.91 9.93
N ASP A 284 14.06 1.71 9.12
CA ASP A 284 12.65 1.46 8.79
C ASP A 284 12.48 0.20 7.93
N LEU A 285 13.39 -0.05 6.99
CA LEU A 285 13.33 -1.23 6.11
C LEU A 285 13.59 -2.54 6.87
N VAL A 286 14.55 -2.57 7.79
CA VAL A 286 14.91 -3.76 8.58
C VAL A 286 13.86 -4.07 9.65
N ALA A 287 13.20 -3.03 10.19
CA ALA A 287 12.07 -3.21 11.11
C ALA A 287 10.89 -3.93 10.45
N SER A 288 10.73 -3.84 9.12
CA SER A 288 9.68 -4.57 8.41
C SER A 288 9.89 -6.09 8.44
N PRO A 289 8.82 -6.91 8.63
CA PRO A 289 8.86 -8.35 8.42
C PRO A 289 9.30 -8.76 7.00
N ALA A 290 9.11 -7.89 6.00
CA ALA A 290 9.49 -8.16 4.61
C ALA A 290 11.01 -8.26 4.42
N ALA A 291 11.82 -7.72 5.35
CA ALA A 291 13.27 -7.74 5.30
C ALA A 291 13.84 -9.17 5.21
N VAL A 292 13.14 -10.18 5.73
CA VAL A 292 13.57 -11.59 5.63
C VAL A 292 13.75 -12.06 4.17
N ARG A 293 13.06 -11.44 3.21
CA ARG A 293 13.16 -11.72 1.78
C ARG A 293 14.05 -10.71 1.03
N ALA A 294 14.76 -9.84 1.72
CA ALA A 294 15.66 -8.89 1.07
C ALA A 294 16.80 -9.61 0.33
N PRO A 295 17.14 -9.18 -0.90
CA PRO A 295 18.15 -9.84 -1.71
C PRO A 295 19.57 -9.60 -1.18
N ALA A 296 20.52 -10.47 -1.54
CA ALA A 296 21.93 -10.32 -1.16
C ALA A 296 22.55 -8.95 -1.51
N SER A 297 22.09 -8.33 -2.61
CA SER A 297 22.54 -7.00 -3.02
C SER A 297 22.16 -5.91 -2.03
N PHE A 298 21.03 -6.05 -1.33
CA PHE A 298 20.59 -5.12 -0.29
C PHE A 298 21.53 -5.19 0.92
N TRP A 299 21.74 -6.39 1.46
CA TRP A 299 22.59 -6.62 2.62
C TRP A 299 24.04 -6.22 2.35
N THR A 300 24.59 -6.63 1.20
CA THR A 300 25.95 -6.25 0.79
C THR A 300 26.09 -4.74 0.66
N ALA A 301 25.12 -4.06 0.06
CA ALA A 301 25.19 -2.62 -0.14
C ALA A 301 25.16 -1.83 1.18
N TYR A 302 24.43 -2.32 2.19
CA TYR A 302 24.25 -1.65 3.48
C TYR A 302 25.05 -2.25 4.63
N ARG A 303 25.92 -3.25 4.41
CA ARG A 303 26.76 -3.91 5.44
C ARG A 303 27.44 -2.91 6.39
N ALA A 304 28.17 -1.93 5.85
CA ALA A 304 28.81 -0.89 6.66
C ALA A 304 27.81 0.04 7.38
N THR A 305 26.69 0.38 6.74
CA THR A 305 25.63 1.22 7.34
C THR A 305 24.94 0.48 8.49
N LEU A 306 24.75 -0.83 8.38
CA LEU A 306 24.13 -1.68 9.40
C LEU A 306 24.99 -1.74 10.66
N ALA A 307 26.31 -1.86 10.53
CA ALA A 307 27.21 -1.80 11.68
C ALA A 307 27.09 -0.47 12.43
N VAL A 308 27.13 0.66 11.72
CA VAL A 308 26.93 2.00 12.32
C VAL A 308 25.53 2.14 12.94
N LEU A 309 24.51 1.62 12.26
CA LEU A 309 23.13 1.66 12.75
C LEU A 309 22.96 0.84 14.04
N ALA A 310 23.53 -0.38 14.09
CA ALA A 310 23.47 -1.26 15.25
C ALA A 310 24.27 -0.72 16.45
N GLU A 311 25.32 0.07 16.21
CA GLU A 311 26.01 0.83 17.27
C GLU A 311 25.12 1.95 17.82
N ARG A 312 24.47 2.72 16.94
CA ARG A 312 23.60 3.85 17.33
C ARG A 312 22.27 3.43 17.93
N ARG A 313 21.72 2.29 17.51
CA ARG A 313 20.41 1.75 17.91
C ARG A 313 20.54 0.27 18.29
N PRO A 314 20.89 -0.06 19.55
CA PRO A 314 21.11 -1.44 19.98
C PRO A 314 19.95 -2.41 19.69
N ALA A 315 18.70 -1.93 19.70
CA ALA A 315 17.51 -2.72 19.33
C ALA A 315 17.57 -3.32 17.91
N VAL A 316 18.39 -2.76 17.02
CA VAL A 316 18.61 -3.31 15.67
C VAL A 316 19.33 -4.68 15.73
N ARG A 317 20.16 -4.92 16.74
CA ARG A 317 20.85 -6.20 16.93
C ARG A 317 19.85 -7.33 17.18
N GLU A 318 18.91 -7.12 18.10
CA GLU A 318 17.81 -8.05 18.37
C GLU A 318 17.01 -8.31 17.08
N ARG A 319 16.65 -7.24 16.38
CA ARG A 319 15.91 -7.35 15.11
C ARG A 319 16.68 -8.15 14.05
N MET A 320 18.00 -8.01 13.98
CA MET A 320 18.83 -8.79 13.05
C MET A 320 18.83 -10.28 13.40
N LEU A 321 18.83 -10.64 14.69
CA LEU A 321 18.73 -12.05 15.12
C LEU A 321 17.36 -12.67 14.84
N GLU A 322 16.30 -11.87 14.80
CA GLU A 322 14.98 -12.33 14.39
C GLU A 322 14.90 -12.69 12.89
N ILE A 323 15.74 -12.06 12.06
CA ILE A 323 15.71 -12.25 10.62
C ILE A 323 16.39 -13.58 10.25
N MET A 324 15.58 -14.46 9.66
CA MET A 324 16.08 -15.64 8.93
C MET A 324 16.12 -15.28 7.43
N PRO A 325 17.30 -15.13 6.81
CA PRO A 325 17.49 -14.42 5.54
C PRO A 325 17.09 -15.27 4.32
N ALA A 326 15.79 -15.54 4.18
CA ALA A 326 15.19 -16.30 3.09
C ALA A 326 15.41 -15.69 1.68
N GLY A 327 15.80 -14.42 1.58
CA GLY A 327 16.15 -13.76 0.31
C GLY A 327 17.59 -13.99 -0.17
N LEU A 328 18.43 -14.68 0.59
CA LEU A 328 19.78 -15.08 0.17
C LEU A 328 19.76 -16.42 -0.58
N ASP A 329 20.72 -16.59 -1.49
CA ASP A 329 20.91 -17.85 -2.21
C ASP A 329 21.19 -19.00 -1.25
N HIS A 330 20.87 -20.22 -1.67
CA HIS A 330 21.11 -21.40 -0.85
C HIS A 330 22.57 -21.85 -0.95
N GLY A 331 23.27 -21.85 0.19
CA GLY A 331 24.59 -22.45 0.28
C GLY A 331 25.40 -21.90 1.45
N THR A 332 26.47 -22.61 1.80
CA THR A 332 27.34 -22.29 2.93
C THR A 332 27.87 -20.86 2.90
N LYS A 333 28.19 -20.34 1.70
CA LYS A 333 28.68 -18.95 1.55
C LYS A 333 27.66 -17.89 1.97
N SER A 334 26.37 -18.14 1.74
CA SER A 334 25.30 -17.22 2.16
C SER A 334 25.08 -17.29 3.67
N ASP A 335 25.17 -18.50 4.24
CA ASP A 335 25.09 -18.71 5.68
C ASP A 335 26.27 -18.00 6.38
N GLU A 336 27.50 -18.21 5.90
CA GLU A 336 28.72 -17.53 6.37
C GLU A 336 28.59 -16.01 6.27
N PHE A 337 28.17 -15.49 5.11
CA PHE A 337 27.94 -14.07 4.92
C PHE A 337 26.96 -13.48 5.95
N TRP A 338 25.87 -14.20 6.25
CA TRP A 338 24.89 -13.72 7.22
C TRP A 338 25.44 -13.70 8.65
N LEU A 339 26.14 -14.77 9.05
CA LEU A 339 26.75 -14.89 10.37
C LEU A 339 27.84 -13.83 10.59
N GLU A 340 28.69 -13.59 9.58
CA GLU A 340 29.66 -12.49 9.59
C GLU A 340 28.97 -11.12 9.75
N LEU A 341 27.86 -10.90 9.05
CA LEU A 341 27.11 -9.64 9.15
C LEU A 341 26.50 -9.44 10.55
N LEU A 342 26.01 -10.52 11.18
CA LEU A 342 25.54 -10.47 12.57
C LEU A 342 26.68 -10.10 13.53
N ALA A 343 27.85 -10.71 13.38
CA ALA A 343 29.03 -10.41 14.19
C ALA A 343 29.53 -8.97 14.00
N GLU A 344 29.57 -8.48 12.76
CA GLU A 344 29.94 -7.08 12.47
C GLU A 344 28.99 -6.06 13.09
N CYS A 345 27.71 -6.41 13.21
CA CYS A 345 26.71 -5.57 13.88
C CYS A 345 26.71 -5.74 15.41
N GLY A 346 27.53 -6.67 15.94
CA GLY A 346 27.59 -7.02 17.36
C GLY A 346 26.34 -7.74 17.87
N ALA A 347 25.56 -8.36 16.98
CA ALA A 347 24.34 -9.08 17.34
C ALA A 347 24.62 -10.44 17.99
N ASP A 348 25.71 -11.09 17.60
CA ASP A 348 26.29 -12.27 18.24
C ASP A 348 26.50 -12.11 19.75
N ARG A 349 26.89 -10.92 20.23
CA ARG A 349 27.09 -10.62 21.66
C ARG A 349 25.85 -10.79 22.52
N LEU A 350 24.66 -10.71 21.92
CA LEU A 350 23.39 -10.98 22.59
C LEU A 350 23.15 -12.49 22.78
N LEU A 351 23.76 -13.33 21.95
CA LEU A 351 23.68 -14.79 22.04
C LEU A 351 24.69 -15.34 23.05
N THR A 352 25.87 -14.72 23.17
CA THR A 352 26.94 -15.15 24.07
C THR A 352 26.82 -14.57 25.48
N GLY A 353 25.96 -13.56 25.68
CA GLY A 353 25.76 -12.89 26.96
C GLY A 353 26.83 -11.84 27.30
N GLU A 354 27.72 -11.51 26.37
CA GLU A 354 28.77 -10.49 26.55
C GLU A 354 28.18 -9.08 26.78
N ASP A 355 27.03 -8.78 26.17
CA ASP A 355 26.32 -7.51 26.39
C ASP A 355 25.51 -7.49 27.72
N GLY A 356 25.27 -8.66 28.34
CA GLY A 356 24.56 -8.79 29.63
C GLY A 356 25.42 -8.48 30.87
N GLY A 357 26.72 -8.23 30.68
CA GLY A 357 27.73 -8.15 31.75
C GLY A 357 27.91 -6.80 32.46
N THR A 358 27.20 -5.73 32.07
CA THR A 358 27.39 -4.40 32.69
C THR A 358 26.45 -4.07 33.86
N ALA A 359 25.54 -4.99 34.23
CA ALA A 359 24.66 -4.84 35.40
C ALA A 359 25.06 -5.74 36.58
N ALA A 360 26.36 -5.96 36.81
CA ALA A 360 26.84 -6.59 38.05
C ALA A 360 26.84 -5.58 39.21
N GLY A 361 25.64 -5.21 39.66
CA GLY A 361 25.40 -4.28 40.76
C GLY A 361 24.07 -4.55 41.46
N SER A 362 24.03 -5.64 42.24
CA SER A 362 23.06 -5.96 43.29
C SER A 362 21.55 -5.90 42.97
N GLY A 363 20.90 -7.07 42.99
CA GLY A 363 19.49 -7.18 43.45
C GLY A 363 18.54 -7.96 42.53
N SER A 364 18.12 -9.13 43.02
CA SER A 364 16.97 -9.95 42.61
C SER A 364 16.81 -10.38 41.14
N ALA A 365 17.01 -11.68 40.93
CA ALA A 365 16.41 -12.43 39.85
C ALA A 365 14.88 -12.28 39.88
N ALA A 366 14.31 -11.55 38.90
CA ALA A 366 12.95 -11.75 38.35
C ALA A 366 12.46 -10.63 37.40
N GLU A 367 13.14 -9.51 37.21
CA GLU A 367 12.59 -8.41 36.40
C GLU A 367 13.61 -7.82 35.39
N ALA A 368 13.76 -8.50 34.25
CA ALA A 368 14.10 -7.89 32.96
C ALA A 368 13.61 -8.80 31.84
N ALA A 369 12.31 -8.69 31.51
CA ALA A 369 11.76 -9.27 30.29
C ALA A 369 12.36 -8.52 29.09
N GLY A 370 13.27 -9.15 28.35
CA GLY A 370 13.88 -8.57 27.13
C GLY A 370 15.23 -9.17 26.71
N GLY A 371 15.52 -10.44 27.02
CA GLY A 371 16.76 -11.10 26.60
C GLY A 371 16.54 -12.02 25.39
N VAL A 372 17.45 -12.03 24.44
CA VAL A 372 17.46 -12.98 23.31
C VAL A 372 17.74 -14.39 23.83
N ASP A 373 16.87 -15.35 23.51
CA ASP A 373 17.11 -16.77 23.80
C ASP A 373 18.02 -17.39 22.73
N ALA A 374 19.28 -17.64 23.09
CA ALA A 374 20.27 -18.21 22.19
C ALA A 374 19.91 -19.63 21.71
N ALA A 375 19.26 -20.44 22.56
CA ALA A 375 18.88 -21.80 22.21
C ALA A 375 17.70 -21.80 21.21
N ASP A 376 16.73 -20.91 21.41
CA ASP A 376 15.66 -20.67 20.44
C ASP A 376 16.21 -20.16 19.10
N TRP A 377 17.10 -19.16 19.14
CA TRP A 377 17.73 -18.63 17.94
C TRP A 377 18.47 -19.71 17.14
N LEU A 378 19.30 -20.52 17.81
CA LEU A 378 20.04 -21.61 17.16
C LEU A 378 19.09 -22.66 16.57
N SER A 379 17.98 -22.95 17.24
CA SER A 379 16.94 -23.86 16.75
C SER A 379 16.27 -23.32 15.48
N ARG A 380 15.93 -22.02 15.44
CA ARG A 380 15.39 -21.33 14.26
C ARG A 380 16.40 -21.28 13.12
N TRP A 381 17.67 -20.98 13.41
CA TRP A 381 18.74 -20.96 12.42
C TRP A 381 19.00 -22.35 11.82
N ALA A 382 19.07 -23.39 12.65
CA ALA A 382 19.20 -24.77 12.18
C ALA A 382 18.00 -25.18 11.31
N ALA A 383 16.77 -24.81 11.68
CA ALA A 383 15.58 -25.04 10.87
C ALA A 383 15.63 -24.28 9.54
N HIS A 384 16.07 -23.01 9.57
CA HIS A 384 16.27 -22.19 8.38
C HIS A 384 17.28 -22.81 7.41
N ARG A 385 18.40 -23.33 7.91
CA ARG A 385 19.41 -24.01 7.09
C ARG A 385 18.95 -25.37 6.59
N LYS A 386 18.15 -26.10 7.39
CA LYS A 386 17.58 -27.41 7.05
C LYS A 386 16.55 -27.34 5.92
N ARG A 387 15.75 -26.26 5.83
CA ARG A 387 14.76 -26.02 4.75
C ARG A 387 13.88 -27.24 4.41
N GLY A 388 13.47 -28.02 5.41
CA GLY A 388 12.63 -29.21 5.21
C GLY A 388 13.37 -30.49 4.81
N ALA A 389 14.70 -30.46 4.61
CA ALA A 389 15.52 -31.67 4.54
C ALA A 389 15.49 -32.42 5.88
N THR A 390 15.92 -33.68 5.95
CA THR A 390 15.96 -34.44 7.21
C THR A 390 17.17 -34.09 8.10
N VAL A 391 18.28 -33.67 7.49
CA VAL A 391 19.54 -33.30 8.14
C VAL A 391 20.05 -31.97 7.57
N CYS A 392 20.77 -31.20 8.38
CA CYS A 392 21.50 -30.01 7.96
C CYS A 392 23.00 -30.28 8.13
N ASP A 393 23.82 -29.91 7.15
CA ASP A 393 25.28 -30.05 7.26
C ASP A 393 25.83 -29.20 8.42
N SER A 394 26.89 -29.68 9.07
CA SER A 394 27.61 -28.87 10.07
C SER A 394 28.10 -27.57 9.45
N SER A 395 27.91 -26.44 10.13
CA SER A 395 28.49 -25.15 9.75
C SER A 395 29.53 -24.76 10.79
N PRO A 396 30.83 -24.78 10.45
CA PRO A 396 31.88 -24.26 11.31
C PRO A 396 31.60 -22.81 11.71
N ALA A 397 31.17 -21.97 10.77
CA ALA A 397 30.81 -20.57 11.05
C ALA A 397 29.67 -20.41 12.07
N THR A 398 28.75 -21.37 12.19
CA THR A 398 27.71 -21.35 13.25
C THR A 398 28.28 -21.72 14.62
N LEU A 399 29.35 -22.54 14.66
CA LEU A 399 30.03 -22.92 15.90
C LEU A 399 31.05 -21.87 16.35
N ASP A 400 31.55 -21.06 15.42
CA ASP A 400 32.51 -19.98 15.66
C ASP A 400 31.82 -18.64 16.04
N LEU A 401 30.49 -18.59 15.94
CA LEU A 401 29.65 -17.47 16.38
C LEU A 401 29.45 -17.53 17.91
#